data_AF-A0A7G8BPC7-F1
#
_entry.id   AF-A0A7G8BPC7-F1
#
_cell.length_a   1.000
_cell.length_b   1.000
_cell.length_c   1.000
_cell.angle_alpha   90.00
_cell.angle_beta   90.00
_cell.angle_gamma   90.00
#
_symmetry.space_group_name_H-M   'P 1'
#
loop_
_entity.id
_entity.type
_entity.pdbx_description
1 polymer ?
#
loop_
_entity_poly.entity_id
_entity_poly.type
_entity_poly.pdbx_seq_one_letter_code
_entity_poly.pdbx_strand_id
1 'polypeptide(L)'
;MNGYGAAAMKLLRTMYEQTVTLRYLNDHPDEVQDFLDFNAVQLQKLIKPIEETFGTKVLSDELKEEQRKKFEAVKNRFMVKSCKSKTCDEMRLSHTWSKLDFVSMAKKAGHIGTLIVPGYFIPLRHAHPTLGSLSGRVEIVGDRMEFKSEHQPDMADQALMTAHNCVLIALEIQAERFNIEGLREAIDVCVRDWRDIWSSGWVIPGENP
;
A
#
# COMPACT_ATOMS: atom_id res chain seq x y z
N MET A 1 22.78 -5.72 4.98
CA MET A 1 22.71 -5.40 3.52
C MET A 1 21.48 -4.56 3.11
N ASN A 2 20.69 -3.98 4.02
CA ASN A 2 19.66 -2.97 3.68
C ASN A 2 19.66 -1.75 4.64
N GLY A 3 20.51 -1.71 5.66
CA GLY A 3 20.35 -0.77 6.78
C GLY A 3 18.98 -0.89 7.47
N TYR A 4 18.70 -0.06 8.49
CA TYR A 4 17.37 -0.02 9.12
C TYR A 4 16.41 0.86 8.31
N GLY A 5 16.88 2.00 7.79
CA GLY A 5 16.06 2.92 7.01
C GLY A 5 15.46 2.30 5.74
N ALA A 6 16.28 1.76 4.83
CA ALA A 6 15.76 1.26 3.56
C ALA A 6 14.94 -0.04 3.72
N ALA A 7 15.19 -0.82 4.78
CA ALA A 7 14.32 -1.93 5.16
C ALA A 7 12.96 -1.43 5.67
N ALA A 8 12.96 -0.45 6.59
CA ALA A 8 11.73 0.15 7.12
C ALA A 8 10.87 0.78 6.01
N MET A 9 11.49 1.49 5.06
CA MET A 9 10.78 2.07 3.91
C MET A 9 10.06 1.01 3.07
N LYS A 10 10.68 -0.16 2.82
CA LYS A 10 10.02 -1.24 2.07
C LYS A 10 8.78 -1.77 2.78
N LEU A 11 8.83 -1.87 4.11
CA LEU A 11 7.69 -2.31 4.93
C LEU A 11 6.58 -1.25 4.98
N LEU A 12 6.96 0.02 5.10
CA LEU A 12 6.04 1.14 5.20
C LEU A 12 5.04 1.19 4.04
N ARG A 13 5.48 0.91 2.80
CA ARG A 13 4.62 0.98 1.61
C ARG A 13 3.34 0.17 1.79
N THR A 14 3.47 -1.08 2.21
CA THR A 14 2.32 -1.97 2.39
C THR A 14 1.40 -1.47 3.49
N MET A 15 1.96 -1.02 4.61
CA MET A 15 1.20 -0.47 5.73
C MET A 15 0.39 0.78 5.31
N TYR A 16 1.01 1.68 4.55
CA TYR A 16 0.36 2.87 4.01
C TYR A 16 -0.77 2.50 3.03
N GLU A 17 -0.52 1.60 2.09
CA GLU A 17 -1.52 1.14 1.12
C GLU A 17 -2.73 0.49 1.78
N GLN A 18 -2.50 -0.34 2.79
CA GLN A 18 -3.55 -0.96 3.58
C GLN A 18 -4.36 0.09 4.34
N THR A 19 -3.70 1.09 4.94
CA THR A 19 -4.39 2.15 5.71
C THR A 19 -5.21 3.07 4.81
N VAL A 20 -4.69 3.46 3.64
CA VAL A 20 -5.45 4.20 2.62
C VAL A 20 -6.67 3.41 2.18
N THR A 21 -6.49 2.12 1.88
CA THR A 21 -7.59 1.25 1.45
C THR A 21 -8.64 1.10 2.56
N LEU A 22 -8.20 0.91 3.82
CA LEU A 22 -9.07 0.81 4.98
C LEU A 22 -9.89 2.09 5.16
N ARG A 23 -9.25 3.27 5.14
CA ARG A 23 -9.95 4.54 5.26
C ARG A 23 -10.90 4.80 4.09
N TYR A 24 -10.48 4.49 2.87
CA TYR A 24 -11.32 4.63 1.69
C TYR A 24 -12.58 3.76 1.79
N LEU A 25 -12.45 2.48 2.12
CA LEU A 25 -13.57 1.55 2.28
C LEU A 25 -14.46 1.91 3.49
N ASN A 26 -13.87 2.47 4.55
CA ASN A 26 -14.63 3.05 5.65
C ASN A 26 -15.54 4.18 5.15
N ASP A 27 -15.05 5.05 4.28
CA ASP A 27 -15.83 6.18 3.78
C ASP A 27 -16.76 5.79 2.61
N HIS A 28 -16.54 4.64 1.96
CA HIS A 28 -17.28 4.12 0.79
C HIS A 28 -17.76 2.68 1.03
N PRO A 29 -18.70 2.44 1.97
CA PRO A 29 -19.12 1.09 2.34
C PRO A 29 -19.81 0.32 1.21
N ASP A 30 -20.34 1.00 0.20
CA ASP A 30 -20.94 0.41 -1.01
C ASP A 30 -19.91 -0.28 -1.91
N GLU A 31 -18.63 0.11 -1.84
CA GLU A 31 -17.54 -0.52 -2.60
C GLU A 31 -16.92 -1.74 -1.89
N VAL A 32 -17.30 -2.05 -0.64
CA VAL A 32 -16.72 -3.17 0.13
C VAL A 32 -16.96 -4.51 -0.55
N GLN A 33 -18.13 -4.71 -1.15
CA GLN A 33 -18.42 -5.96 -1.84
C GLN A 33 -17.55 -6.13 -3.10
N ASP A 34 -17.22 -5.03 -3.81
CA ASP A 34 -16.29 -5.09 -4.94
C ASP A 34 -14.87 -5.50 -4.47
N PHE A 35 -14.41 -4.97 -3.33
CA PHE A 35 -13.13 -5.36 -2.73
C PHE A 35 -13.07 -6.86 -2.41
N LEU A 36 -14.11 -7.40 -1.76
CA LEU A 36 -14.20 -8.81 -1.39
C LEU A 36 -14.30 -9.73 -2.62
N ASP A 37 -15.19 -9.41 -3.55
CA ASP A 37 -15.46 -10.25 -4.73
C ASP A 37 -14.26 -10.31 -5.69
N PHE A 38 -13.45 -9.26 -5.73
CA PHE A 38 -12.25 -9.24 -6.57
C PHE A 38 -11.21 -10.29 -6.18
N ASN A 39 -11.28 -10.86 -4.96
CA ASN A 39 -10.43 -11.99 -4.57
C ASN A 39 -10.63 -13.19 -5.52
N ALA A 40 -11.86 -13.46 -5.97
CA ALA A 40 -12.11 -14.53 -6.93
C ALA A 40 -11.44 -14.28 -8.29
N VAL A 41 -11.33 -13.02 -8.71
CA VAL A 41 -10.59 -12.63 -9.92
C VAL A 41 -9.08 -12.85 -9.72
N GLN A 42 -8.53 -12.48 -8.57
CA GLN A 42 -7.12 -12.66 -8.26
C GLN A 42 -6.72 -14.14 -8.20
N LEU A 43 -7.47 -14.95 -7.46
CA LEU A 43 -7.22 -16.38 -7.34
C LEU A 43 -7.35 -17.10 -8.68
N GLN A 44 -8.32 -16.73 -9.52
CA GLN A 44 -8.42 -17.30 -10.87
C GLN A 44 -7.18 -16.97 -11.73
N LYS A 45 -6.65 -15.75 -11.62
CA LYS A 45 -5.43 -15.34 -12.36
C LYS A 45 -4.18 -16.10 -11.89
N LEU A 46 -4.16 -16.63 -10.67
CA LEU A 46 -3.04 -17.39 -10.12
C LEU A 46 -2.97 -18.85 -10.59
N ILE A 47 -4.11 -19.46 -10.97
CA ILE A 47 -4.16 -20.87 -11.39
C ILE A 47 -3.16 -21.15 -12.51
N LYS A 48 -3.21 -20.36 -13.59
CA LYS A 48 -2.36 -20.59 -14.78
C LYS A 48 -0.87 -20.48 -14.45
N PRO A 49 -0.36 -19.40 -13.82
CA PRO A 49 1.04 -19.33 -13.39
C PRO A 49 1.48 -20.49 -12.49
N ILE A 50 0.60 -20.95 -11.58
CA ILE A 50 0.88 -22.11 -10.73
C ILE A 50 1.05 -23.38 -11.57
N GLU A 51 0.13 -23.65 -12.50
CA GLU A 51 0.21 -24.82 -13.39
C GLU A 51 1.42 -24.75 -14.34
N GLU A 52 1.75 -23.57 -14.86
CA GLU A 52 2.92 -23.35 -15.73
C GLU A 52 4.24 -23.55 -14.97
N THR A 53 4.27 -23.24 -13.67
CA THR A 53 5.48 -23.34 -12.84
C THR A 53 5.66 -24.73 -12.23
N PHE A 54 4.58 -25.34 -11.73
CA PHE A 54 4.62 -26.57 -10.92
C PHE A 54 3.93 -27.76 -11.58
N GLY A 55 3.35 -27.59 -12.77
CA GLY A 55 2.62 -28.62 -13.52
C GLY A 55 1.12 -28.66 -13.21
N THR A 56 0.34 -29.19 -14.15
CA THR A 56 -1.14 -29.19 -14.13
C THR A 56 -1.78 -30.02 -13.02
N LYS A 57 -1.01 -30.89 -12.36
CA LYS A 57 -1.47 -31.78 -11.27
C LYS A 57 -1.29 -31.18 -9.88
N VAL A 58 -0.64 -30.02 -9.75
CA VAL A 58 -0.38 -29.37 -8.45
C VAL A 58 -1.68 -28.89 -7.78
N LEU A 59 -2.68 -28.53 -8.59
CA LEU A 59 -4.02 -28.16 -8.13
C LEU A 59 -5.01 -29.24 -8.54
N SER A 60 -5.90 -29.63 -7.61
CA SER A 60 -6.97 -30.59 -7.92
C SER A 60 -7.98 -29.99 -8.90
N ASP A 61 -8.62 -30.86 -9.69
CA ASP A 61 -9.67 -30.44 -10.62
C ASP A 61 -10.89 -29.85 -9.89
N GLU A 62 -11.19 -30.34 -8.69
CA GLU A 62 -12.24 -29.81 -7.81
C GLU A 62 -11.95 -28.35 -7.41
N LEU A 63 -10.73 -28.05 -6.95
CA LEU A 63 -10.33 -26.69 -6.57
C LEU A 63 -10.41 -25.73 -7.77
N LYS A 64 -9.95 -26.19 -8.95
CA LYS A 64 -10.00 -25.39 -10.17
C LYS A 64 -11.44 -25.09 -10.60
N GLU A 65 -12.34 -26.07 -10.46
CA GLU A 65 -13.75 -25.89 -10.80
C GLU A 65 -14.47 -24.98 -9.79
N GLU A 66 -14.22 -25.15 -8.49
CA GLU A 66 -14.77 -24.26 -7.47
C GLU A 66 -14.34 -22.81 -7.70
N GLN A 67 -13.03 -22.60 -7.97
CA GLN A 67 -12.50 -21.27 -8.22
C GLN A 67 -13.07 -20.65 -9.51
N ARG A 68 -13.24 -21.46 -10.57
CA ARG A 68 -13.88 -21.01 -11.81
C ARG A 68 -15.32 -20.58 -11.59
N LYS A 69 -16.10 -21.31 -10.79
CA LYS A 69 -17.49 -20.92 -10.44
C LYS A 69 -17.54 -19.58 -9.72
N LYS A 70 -16.69 -19.38 -8.71
CA LYS A 70 -16.58 -18.11 -7.97
C LYS A 70 -16.19 -16.95 -8.91
N PHE A 71 -15.24 -17.20 -9.80
CA PHE A 71 -14.81 -16.21 -10.78
C PHE A 71 -15.92 -15.81 -11.76
N GLU A 72 -16.57 -16.78 -12.42
CA GLU A 72 -17.60 -16.49 -13.41
C GLU A 72 -18.83 -15.78 -12.80
N ALA A 73 -19.11 -16.00 -11.51
CA ALA A 73 -20.17 -15.29 -10.79
C ALA A 73 -19.93 -13.76 -10.67
N VAL A 74 -18.66 -13.32 -10.67
CA VAL A 74 -18.31 -11.90 -10.42
C VAL A 74 -17.60 -11.22 -11.61
N LYS A 75 -17.06 -12.00 -12.55
CA LYS A 75 -16.21 -11.56 -13.66
C LYS A 75 -16.73 -10.32 -14.39
N ASN A 76 -18.02 -10.32 -14.76
CA ASN A 76 -18.61 -9.25 -15.58
C ASN A 76 -18.55 -7.87 -14.90
N ARG A 77 -18.59 -7.80 -13.57
CA ARG A 77 -18.47 -6.54 -12.81
C ARG A 77 -17.08 -5.91 -12.94
N PHE A 78 -16.06 -6.73 -13.17
CA PHE A 78 -14.66 -6.31 -13.24
C PHE A 78 -14.14 -6.21 -14.69
N MET A 79 -15.02 -6.29 -15.69
CA MET A 79 -14.64 -6.06 -17.07
C MET A 79 -14.57 -4.55 -17.35
N VAL A 80 -13.45 -4.10 -17.91
CA VAL A 80 -13.19 -2.71 -18.31
C VAL A 80 -12.79 -2.67 -19.77
N LYS A 81 -12.97 -1.52 -20.44
CA LYS A 81 -12.49 -1.35 -21.81
C LYS A 81 -10.98 -1.56 -21.89
N SER A 82 -10.52 -2.29 -22.91
CA SER A 82 -9.09 -2.54 -23.12
C SER A 82 -8.34 -1.25 -23.44
N CYS A 83 -9.00 -0.32 -24.12
CA CYS A 83 -8.41 0.91 -24.58
C CYS A 83 -9.28 2.16 -24.31
N LYS A 84 -8.66 3.34 -24.40
CA LYS A 84 -9.32 4.63 -24.12
C LYS A 84 -10.18 5.14 -25.27
N SER A 85 -10.08 4.55 -26.46
CA SER A 85 -10.84 4.99 -27.63
C SER A 85 -12.33 4.75 -27.44
N LYS A 86 -13.16 5.69 -27.91
CA LYS A 86 -14.63 5.54 -27.90
C LYS A 86 -15.13 4.42 -28.82
N THR A 87 -14.36 4.06 -29.85
CA THR A 87 -14.66 3.00 -30.81
C THR A 87 -14.17 1.62 -30.38
N CYS A 88 -13.62 1.52 -29.18
CA CYS A 88 -13.08 0.30 -28.61
C CYS A 88 -14.19 -0.45 -27.86
N ASP A 89 -14.56 -1.61 -28.39
CA ASP A 89 -15.52 -2.53 -27.78
C ASP A 89 -14.84 -3.74 -27.11
N GLU A 90 -13.51 -3.85 -27.26
CA GLU A 90 -12.74 -4.90 -26.60
C GLU A 90 -12.73 -4.67 -25.08
N MET A 91 -13.07 -5.72 -24.35
CA MET A 91 -13.14 -5.73 -22.89
C MET A 91 -12.02 -6.60 -22.34
N ARG A 92 -11.44 -6.18 -21.22
CA ARG A 92 -10.45 -6.94 -20.46
C ARG A 92 -10.80 -6.93 -18.98
N LEU A 93 -10.25 -7.89 -18.23
CA LEU A 93 -10.33 -7.84 -16.78
C LEU A 93 -9.56 -6.62 -16.24
N SER A 94 -10.14 -5.97 -15.23
CA SER A 94 -9.45 -4.96 -14.45
C SER A 94 -8.23 -5.55 -13.74
N HIS A 95 -7.23 -4.70 -13.50
CA HIS A 95 -6.04 -5.04 -12.69
C HIS A 95 -6.27 -4.80 -11.20
N THR A 96 -7.33 -4.08 -10.83
CA THR A 96 -7.69 -3.76 -9.45
C THR A 96 -9.21 -3.84 -9.26
N TRP A 97 -9.66 -3.95 -8.02
CA TRP A 97 -11.07 -4.02 -7.65
C TRP A 97 -11.79 -2.67 -7.83
N SER A 98 -11.09 -1.55 -7.68
CA SER A 98 -11.65 -0.20 -7.80
C SER A 98 -11.52 0.37 -9.21
N LYS A 99 -12.41 1.31 -9.57
CA LYS A 99 -12.28 2.11 -10.79
C LYS A 99 -11.20 3.20 -10.66
N LEU A 100 -10.79 3.51 -9.44
CA LEU A 100 -9.75 4.48 -9.16
C LEU A 100 -8.37 3.82 -9.22
N ASP A 101 -7.39 4.54 -9.77
CA ASP A 101 -6.00 4.23 -9.47
C ASP A 101 -5.70 4.56 -8.00
N PHE A 102 -4.66 3.94 -7.44
CA PHE A 102 -4.33 4.08 -6.02
C PHE A 102 -4.06 5.53 -5.60
N VAL A 103 -3.46 6.36 -6.46
CA VAL A 103 -3.21 7.78 -6.16
C VAL A 103 -4.52 8.54 -6.06
N SER A 104 -5.46 8.28 -6.98
CA SER A 104 -6.81 8.84 -6.93
C SER A 104 -7.60 8.36 -5.70
N MET A 105 -7.43 7.11 -5.28
CA MET A 105 -8.02 6.57 -4.05
C MET A 105 -7.46 7.29 -2.80
N ALA A 106 -6.14 7.47 -2.72
CA ALA A 106 -5.50 8.16 -1.59
C ALA A 106 -6.02 9.59 -1.43
N LYS A 107 -6.23 10.32 -2.54
CA LYS A 107 -6.83 11.68 -2.51
C LYS A 107 -8.24 11.72 -1.91
N LYS A 108 -8.95 10.58 -1.91
CA LYS A 108 -10.29 10.44 -1.34
C LYS A 108 -10.30 9.82 0.06
N ALA A 109 -9.13 9.46 0.61
CA ALA A 109 -9.00 8.81 1.91
C ALA A 109 -8.72 9.82 3.05
N GLY A 110 -9.17 11.06 2.94
CA GLY A 110 -8.97 12.07 4.00
C GLY A 110 -7.50 12.35 4.33
N HIS A 111 -7.17 12.47 5.62
CA HIS A 111 -5.84 12.89 6.08
C HIS A 111 -4.72 11.93 5.68
N ILE A 112 -4.94 10.61 5.70
CA ILE A 112 -3.90 9.65 5.29
C ILE A 112 -3.44 9.90 3.84
N GLY A 113 -4.31 10.44 2.99
CA GLY A 113 -3.98 10.83 1.61
C GLY A 113 -2.89 11.89 1.48
N THR A 114 -2.71 12.76 2.49
CA THR A 114 -1.65 13.79 2.46
C THR A 114 -0.26 13.19 2.66
N LEU A 115 -0.17 11.96 3.14
CA LEU A 115 1.08 11.22 3.35
C LEU A 115 1.50 10.38 2.13
N ILE A 116 0.93 10.61 0.95
CA ILE A 116 1.23 9.81 -0.26
C ILE A 116 2.69 9.87 -0.69
N VAL A 117 3.37 11.00 -0.50
CA VAL A 117 4.80 11.11 -0.83
C VAL A 117 5.65 10.24 0.10
N PRO A 118 5.61 10.41 1.44
CA PRO A 118 6.40 9.58 2.35
C PRO A 118 5.89 8.13 2.46
N GLY A 119 4.61 7.86 2.24
CA GLY A 119 4.00 6.53 2.40
C GLY A 119 3.98 5.66 1.15
N TYR A 120 3.99 6.24 -0.06
CA TYR A 120 3.92 5.49 -1.31
C TYR A 120 5.11 5.74 -2.23
N PHE A 121 5.35 7.00 -2.64
CA PHE A 121 6.34 7.30 -3.69
C PHE A 121 7.79 7.10 -3.23
N ILE A 122 8.15 7.56 -2.03
CA ILE A 122 9.50 7.35 -1.49
C ILE A 122 9.76 5.85 -1.27
N PRO A 123 8.90 5.10 -0.55
CA PRO A 123 9.04 3.65 -0.41
C PRO A 123 9.15 2.88 -1.73
N LEU A 124 8.37 3.24 -2.75
CA LEU A 124 8.39 2.59 -4.06
C LEU A 124 9.78 2.63 -4.72
N ARG A 125 10.54 3.72 -4.51
CA ARG A 125 11.93 3.83 -5.02
C ARG A 125 12.85 2.76 -4.45
N HIS A 126 12.52 2.19 -3.29
CA HIS A 126 13.30 1.14 -2.65
C HIS A 126 12.78 -0.28 -2.92
N ALA A 127 11.57 -0.41 -3.47
CA ALA A 127 10.88 -1.68 -3.68
C ALA A 127 11.30 -2.42 -4.97
N HIS A 128 11.55 -1.69 -6.06
CA HIS A 128 11.91 -2.28 -7.36
C HIS A 128 13.41 -2.12 -7.68
N PRO A 129 14.03 -3.08 -8.39
CA PRO A 129 15.45 -3.04 -8.78
C PRO A 129 15.68 -2.03 -9.91
N THR A 130 15.53 -0.75 -9.59
CA THR A 130 15.77 0.37 -10.50
C THR A 130 17.11 1.04 -10.17
N LEU A 131 17.64 1.83 -11.10
CA LEU A 131 18.83 2.64 -10.82
C LEU A 131 18.62 3.53 -9.58
N GLY A 132 17.42 4.10 -9.39
CA GLY A 132 17.11 4.89 -8.21
C GLY A 132 17.18 4.10 -6.89
N SER A 133 16.82 2.81 -6.92
CA SER A 133 16.93 1.93 -5.76
C SER A 133 18.38 1.57 -5.42
N LEU A 134 19.24 1.48 -6.44
CA LEU A 134 20.65 1.15 -6.31
C LEU A 134 21.46 2.38 -5.91
N SER A 135 21.27 3.50 -6.60
CA SER A 135 21.95 4.78 -6.35
C SER A 135 21.66 5.32 -4.95
N GLY A 136 20.47 5.08 -4.41
CA GLY A 136 20.13 5.44 -3.03
C GLY A 136 20.91 4.65 -1.96
N ARG A 137 21.59 3.55 -2.34
CA ARG A 137 22.31 2.64 -1.43
C ARG A 137 23.81 2.68 -1.60
N VAL A 138 24.30 3.37 -2.61
CA VAL A 138 25.73 3.47 -2.89
C VAL A 138 26.20 4.90 -2.73
N GLU A 139 27.48 5.04 -2.45
CA GLU A 139 28.19 6.30 -2.39
C GLU A 139 29.54 6.16 -3.11
N ILE A 140 30.07 7.27 -3.60
CA ILE A 140 31.39 7.30 -4.22
C ILE A 140 32.38 7.73 -3.15
N VAL A 141 33.27 6.83 -2.75
CA VAL A 141 34.35 7.09 -1.80
C VAL A 141 35.66 7.02 -2.57
N GLY A 142 36.26 8.17 -2.84
CA GLY A 142 37.43 8.28 -3.70
C GLY A 142 37.09 7.87 -5.15
N ASP A 143 37.77 6.84 -5.66
CA ASP A 143 37.58 6.27 -7.01
C ASP A 143 36.68 5.01 -7.00
N ARG A 144 36.07 4.67 -5.86
CA ARG A 144 35.28 3.45 -5.68
C ARG A 144 33.82 3.76 -5.38
N MET A 145 32.96 2.87 -5.85
CA MET A 145 31.56 2.81 -5.44
C MET A 145 31.44 1.82 -4.29
N GLU A 146 30.94 2.30 -3.15
CA GLU A 146 30.75 1.50 -1.94
C GLU A 146 29.27 1.52 -1.53
N PHE A 147 28.83 0.51 -0.79
CA PHE A 147 27.50 0.54 -0.18
C PHE A 147 27.53 1.41 1.07
N LYS A 148 26.50 2.24 1.23
CA LYS A 148 26.26 3.00 2.46
C LYS A 148 26.11 2.01 3.62
N SER A 149 27.11 1.97 4.48
CA SER A 149 27.19 1.00 5.59
C SER A 149 26.40 1.43 6.84
N GLU A 150 26.00 2.71 6.89
CA GLU A 150 25.30 3.32 8.02
C GLU A 150 23.87 2.77 8.21
N HIS A 151 23.23 3.18 9.31
CA HIS A 151 21.86 2.76 9.66
C HIS A 151 20.75 3.56 8.95
N GLN A 152 21.11 4.66 8.27
CA GLN A 152 20.19 5.64 7.66
C GLN A 152 19.10 6.13 8.64
N PRO A 153 19.48 6.79 9.75
CA PRO A 153 18.56 7.20 10.81
C PRO A 153 17.41 8.08 10.29
N ASP A 154 17.69 9.11 9.49
CA ASP A 154 16.64 9.99 8.94
C ASP A 154 15.57 9.24 8.15
N MET A 155 15.99 8.23 7.39
CA MET A 155 15.08 7.39 6.61
C MET A 155 14.29 6.44 7.54
N ALA A 156 14.92 5.95 8.61
CA ALA A 156 14.22 5.17 9.62
C ALA A 156 13.17 6.01 10.37
N ASP A 157 13.51 7.24 10.75
CA ASP A 157 12.62 8.18 11.43
C ASP A 157 11.44 8.58 10.54
N GLN A 158 11.69 8.90 9.28
CA GLN A 158 10.61 9.18 8.32
C GLN A 158 9.68 7.96 8.15
N ALA A 159 10.26 6.75 8.12
CA ALA A 159 9.47 5.53 8.00
C ALA A 159 8.59 5.31 9.24
N LEU A 160 9.17 5.46 10.43
CA LEU A 160 8.47 5.30 11.71
C LEU A 160 7.40 6.36 11.92
N MET A 161 7.68 7.63 11.62
CA MET A 161 6.70 8.72 11.73
C MET A 161 5.48 8.49 10.83
N THR A 162 5.72 8.05 9.59
CA THR A 162 4.63 7.76 8.64
C THR A 162 3.85 6.51 9.05
N ALA A 163 4.54 5.48 9.54
CA ALA A 163 3.91 4.28 10.11
C ALA A 163 3.05 4.62 11.34
N HIS A 164 3.53 5.50 12.21
CA HIS A 164 2.80 5.93 13.40
C HIS A 164 1.48 6.61 13.02
N ASN A 165 1.48 7.49 11.99
CA ASN A 165 0.24 8.03 11.42
C ASN A 165 -0.70 6.94 10.90
N CYS A 166 -0.16 5.92 10.22
CA CYS A 166 -0.98 4.82 9.72
C CYS A 166 -1.70 4.06 10.86
N VAL A 167 -1.00 3.81 11.98
CA VAL A 167 -1.61 3.18 13.17
C VAL A 167 -2.71 4.05 13.76
N LEU A 168 -2.45 5.35 13.95
CA LEU A 168 -3.45 6.27 14.53
C LEU A 168 -4.74 6.30 13.70
N ILE A 169 -4.62 6.39 12.38
CA ILE A 169 -5.78 6.36 11.47
C ILE A 169 -6.50 5.01 11.51
N ALA A 170 -5.77 3.89 11.59
CA ALA A 170 -6.40 2.58 11.71
C ALA A 170 -7.20 2.44 13.02
N LEU A 171 -6.66 2.95 14.14
CA LEU A 171 -7.35 2.97 15.43
C LEU A 171 -8.57 3.90 15.42
N GLU A 172 -8.46 5.07 14.79
CA GLU A 172 -9.59 5.99 14.61
C GLU A 172 -10.76 5.31 13.89
N ILE A 173 -10.47 4.61 12.78
CA ILE A 173 -11.48 3.85 12.03
C ILE A 173 -12.11 2.75 12.89
N GLN A 174 -11.31 2.05 13.70
CA GLN A 174 -11.85 1.05 14.62
C GLN A 174 -12.76 1.68 15.67
N ALA A 175 -12.40 2.85 16.21
CA ALA A 175 -13.24 3.59 17.14
C ALA A 175 -14.55 4.07 16.51
N GLU A 176 -14.51 4.53 15.24
CA GLU A 176 -15.69 4.91 14.46
C GLU A 176 -16.65 3.72 14.24
N ARG A 177 -16.12 2.53 13.97
CA ARG A 177 -16.91 1.36 13.56
C ARG A 177 -17.38 0.46 14.69
N PHE A 178 -16.56 0.28 15.71
CA PHE A 178 -16.78 -0.75 16.72
C PHE A 178 -17.16 -0.19 18.10
N ASN A 179 -17.16 1.14 18.27
CA ASN A 179 -17.53 1.82 19.51
C ASN A 179 -16.85 1.21 20.76
N ILE A 180 -15.54 1.01 20.66
CA ILE A 180 -14.72 0.38 21.71
C ILE A 180 -14.55 1.37 22.87
N GLU A 181 -15.00 0.97 24.07
CA GLU A 181 -14.90 1.80 25.28
C GLU A 181 -13.44 2.17 25.61
N GLY A 182 -13.18 3.44 25.91
CA GLY A 182 -11.86 3.94 26.27
C GLY A 182 -10.88 4.12 25.09
N LEU A 183 -11.24 3.68 23.88
CA LEU A 183 -10.32 3.72 22.73
C LEU A 183 -10.07 5.15 22.24
N ARG A 184 -11.08 6.02 22.26
CA ARG A 184 -10.91 7.42 21.82
C ARG A 184 -9.96 8.17 22.74
N GLU A 185 -10.11 7.99 24.04
CA GLU A 185 -9.25 8.58 25.05
C GLU A 185 -7.80 8.09 24.91
N ALA A 186 -7.61 6.80 24.61
CA ALA A 186 -6.29 6.25 24.32
C ALA A 186 -5.69 6.82 23.02
N ILE A 187 -6.49 6.97 21.95
CA ILE A 187 -6.04 7.60 20.70
C ILE A 187 -5.60 9.04 20.96
N ASP A 188 -6.37 9.81 21.75
CA ASP A 188 -6.02 11.19 22.08
C ASP A 188 -4.68 11.30 22.83
N VAL A 189 -4.36 10.33 23.70
CA VAL A 189 -3.03 10.21 24.31
C VAL A 189 -1.98 9.96 23.24
N CYS A 190 -2.18 8.96 22.37
CA CYS A 190 -1.21 8.64 21.33
C CYS A 190 -0.99 9.78 20.33
N VAL A 191 -2.01 10.60 20.02
CA VAL A 191 -1.88 11.78 19.16
C VAL A 191 -1.03 12.87 19.83
N ARG A 192 -1.15 13.05 21.15
CA ARG A 192 -0.27 13.96 21.91
C ARG A 192 1.16 13.44 21.91
N ASP A 193 1.36 12.17 22.22
CA ASP A 193 2.69 11.54 22.23
C ASP A 193 3.34 11.61 20.84
N TRP A 194 2.57 11.39 19.77
CA TRP A 194 3.03 11.54 18.39
C TRP A 194 3.59 12.96 18.16
N ARG A 195 2.88 13.98 18.62
CA ARG A 195 3.35 15.37 18.51
C ARG A 195 4.65 15.55 19.29
N ASP A 196 4.71 15.09 20.53
CA ASP A 196 5.89 15.29 21.37
C ASP A 196 7.15 14.61 20.80
N ILE A 197 6.98 13.40 20.24
CA ILE A 197 8.06 12.61 19.62
C ILE A 197 8.56 13.23 18.31
N TRP A 198 7.64 13.66 17.43
CA TRP A 198 8.01 14.03 16.05
C TRP A 198 8.08 15.53 15.78
N SER A 199 7.48 16.39 16.62
CA SER A 199 7.49 17.86 16.41
C SER A 199 8.77 18.54 16.86
N SER A 200 9.54 17.92 17.75
CA SER A 200 10.75 18.49 18.36
C SER A 200 12.01 18.34 17.50
N GLY A 201 11.94 17.63 16.37
CA GLY A 201 13.09 17.39 15.47
C GLY A 201 12.95 17.97 14.05
N TRP A 202 11.83 18.61 13.71
CA TRP A 202 11.57 19.09 12.35
C TRP A 202 11.84 20.59 12.20
N VAL A 203 13.07 20.93 11.80
CA VAL A 203 13.34 22.28 11.24
C VAL A 203 12.80 22.28 9.82
N ILE A 204 11.75 23.06 9.57
CA ILE A 204 11.32 23.37 8.21
C ILE A 204 12.50 24.08 7.52
N PRO A 205 13.06 23.58 6.41
CA PRO A 205 14.11 24.29 5.69
C PRO A 205 13.58 25.66 5.23
N GLY A 206 14.00 26.73 5.89
CA GLY A 206 13.61 28.11 5.56
C GLY A 206 13.03 28.95 6.69
N GLU A 207 12.73 28.37 7.86
CA GLU A 207 12.38 29.15 9.05
C GLU A 207 13.47 28.97 10.11
N ASN A 208 14.30 30.00 10.25
CA ASN A 208 15.20 30.15 11.40
C ASN A 208 14.45 30.83 12.55
N PRO A 209 14.89 30.62 13.81
CA PRO A 209 14.21 31.08 15.02
C PRO A 209 14.02 32.60 15.11
#